data_AF-R4SGI3-F1
#
_entry.id   AF-R4SGI3-F1
#
_cell.length_a   1.000
_cell.length_b   1.000
_cell.length_c   1.000
_cell.angle_alpha   90.00
_cell.angle_beta   90.00
_cell.angle_gamma   90.00
#
_symmetry.space_group_name_H-M   'P 1'
#
loop_
_entity.id
_entity.type
_entity.pdbx_description
1 polymer ?
#
loop_
_entity_poly.entity_id
_entity_poly.type
_entity_poly.pdbx_seq_one_letter_code
_entity_poly.pdbx_strand_id
1 'polypeptide(L)'
;MASNTVYTSLIGLLVALIVRSVYRVYFHPLSKIPGPKIAAITHLYQHYYDAVKGGKYIWKLDELHRKYGPVVRFNPNQVHIQDSHYYHHIYAGGAKKQDKDPGFPAVPLFPGVTVTTI
;
A
#
# COMPACT_ATOMS: atom_id res chain seq x y z
N MET A 1 -2.66 -27.82 30.35
CA MET A 1 -1.49 -27.39 29.54
C MET A 1 -1.85 -26.55 28.31
N ALA A 2 -3.02 -26.74 27.68
CA ALA A 2 -3.41 -25.96 26.49
C ALA A 2 -3.68 -24.45 26.74
N SER A 3 -4.07 -24.05 27.95
CA SER A 3 -4.38 -22.64 28.24
C SER A 3 -3.12 -21.75 28.18
N ASN A 4 -2.02 -22.21 28.78
CA ASN A 4 -0.75 -21.45 28.77
C ASN A 4 -0.16 -21.33 27.37
N THR A 5 -0.26 -22.36 26.54
CA THR A 5 0.23 -22.31 25.16
C THR A 5 -0.59 -21.36 24.29
N VAL A 6 -1.90 -21.26 24.52
CA VAL A 6 -2.77 -20.28 23.85
C VAL A 6 -2.37 -18.85 24.23
N TYR A 7 -2.16 -18.56 25.51
CA TYR A 7 -1.74 -17.23 25.95
C TYR A 7 -0.36 -16.84 25.39
N THR A 8 0.62 -17.75 25.42
CA THR A 8 1.95 -17.48 24.85
C THR A 8 1.88 -17.21 23.34
N SER A 9 1.02 -17.95 22.61
CA SER A 9 0.81 -17.74 21.18
C SER A 9 0.14 -16.40 20.88
N LEU A 10 -0.87 -16.00 21.66
CA LEU A 10 -1.53 -14.71 21.52
C LEU A 10 -0.57 -13.53 21.80
N ILE A 11 0.25 -13.65 22.84
CA ILE A 11 1.27 -12.65 23.17
C ILE A 11 2.31 -12.58 22.04
N GLY A 12 2.78 -13.72 21.55
CA GLY A 12 3.72 -13.76 20.42
C GLY A 12 3.16 -13.10 19.16
N LEU A 13 1.88 -13.34 18.84
CA LEU A 13 1.20 -12.70 17.73
C LEU A 13 1.10 -11.18 17.92
N LEU A 14 0.70 -10.71 19.10
CA LEU A 14 0.63 -9.28 19.41
C LEU A 14 1.98 -8.60 19.26
N VAL A 15 3.04 -9.20 19.81
CA VAL A 15 4.42 -8.68 19.68
C VAL A 15 4.82 -8.62 18.21
N ALA A 16 4.56 -9.67 17.42
CA ALA A 16 4.88 -9.68 15.99
C ALA A 16 4.15 -8.58 15.21
N LEU A 17 2.87 -8.32 15.53
CA LEU A 17 2.10 -7.24 14.91
C LEU A 17 2.65 -5.85 15.27
N ILE A 18 3.03 -5.64 16.53
CA ILE A 18 3.63 -4.37 17.00
C ILE A 18 4.96 -4.13 16.30
N VAL A 19 5.86 -5.13 16.31
CA VAL A 19 7.18 -5.04 15.66
C VAL A 19 7.02 -4.74 14.16
N ARG A 20 6.11 -5.44 13.47
CA ARG A 20 5.81 -5.18 12.06
C ARG A 20 5.26 -3.77 11.82
N SER A 21 4.43 -3.27 12.72
CA SER A 21 3.85 -1.93 12.63
C SER A 21 4.91 -0.85 12.78
N VAL A 22 5.81 -1.00 13.76
CA VAL A 22 6.95 -0.09 13.98
C VAL A 22 7.89 -0.11 12.78
N TYR A 23 8.21 -1.30 12.26
CA TYR A 23 9.01 -1.44 11.04
C TYR A 23 8.40 -0.69 9.85
N ARG A 24 7.10 -0.87 9.61
CA ARG A 24 6.38 -0.25 8.50
C ARG A 24 6.35 1.27 8.54
N VAL A 25 6.27 1.84 9.74
CA VAL A 25 6.21 3.29 9.94
C VAL A 25 7.59 3.94 9.85
N TYR A 26 8.62 3.34 10.46
CA TYR A 26 9.92 4.00 10.64
C TYR A 26 11.04 3.47 9.76
N PHE A 27 11.07 2.16 9.48
CA PHE A 27 12.20 1.51 8.80
C PHE A 27 11.90 1.10 7.36
N HIS A 28 10.64 1.11 6.96
CA HIS A 28 10.23 0.80 5.60
C HIS A 28 10.82 1.81 4.61
N PRO A 29 11.23 1.42 3.39
CA PRO A 29 11.75 2.36 2.37
C PRO A 29 10.76 3.49 2.06
N LEU A 30 9.45 3.23 2.11
CA LEU A 30 8.39 4.22 1.92
C LEU A 30 8.10 5.08 3.18
N SER A 31 8.84 4.95 4.27
CA SER A 31 8.65 5.75 5.50
C SER A 31 8.91 7.24 5.30
N LYS A 32 9.74 7.59 4.30
CA LYS A 32 10.07 8.97 3.95
C LYS A 32 8.91 9.71 3.28
N ILE A 33 7.91 8.98 2.79
CA ILE A 33 6.79 9.54 2.04
C ILE A 33 5.69 9.94 3.04
N PRO A 34 5.19 11.18 2.98
CA PRO A 34 4.23 11.67 3.95
C PRO A 34 2.87 10.97 3.79
N GLY A 35 2.14 10.80 4.88
CA GLY A 35 0.81 10.19 4.88
C GLY A 35 0.33 9.80 6.28
N PRO A 36 -0.93 9.33 6.41
CA PRO A 36 -1.46 8.85 7.68
C PRO A 36 -0.69 7.63 8.19
N LYS A 37 -0.18 7.66 9.42
CA LYS A 37 0.54 6.51 10.01
C LYS A 37 -0.30 5.23 10.04
N ILE A 38 -1.62 5.35 10.25
CA ILE A 38 -2.56 4.22 10.25
C ILE A 38 -2.58 3.52 8.87
N ALA A 39 -2.53 4.32 7.80
CA ALA A 39 -2.48 3.85 6.43
C ALA A 39 -1.14 3.16 6.10
N ALA A 40 -0.04 3.59 6.72
CA ALA A 40 1.25 2.93 6.60
C ALA A 40 1.29 1.54 7.29
N ILE A 41 0.45 1.32 8.32
CA ILE A 41 0.45 0.07 9.10
C ILE A 41 -0.42 -1.00 8.45
N THR A 42 -1.64 -0.66 8.00
CA THR A 42 -2.62 -1.64 7.49
C THR A 42 -3.43 -1.12 6.30
N HIS A 43 -3.95 -2.04 5.48
CA HIS A 43 -4.93 -1.73 4.42
C HIS A 43 -6.35 -1.46 4.98
N LEU A 44 -6.57 -1.66 6.28
CA LEU A 44 -7.88 -1.43 6.90
C LEU A 44 -8.29 0.05 6.84
N TYR A 45 -7.31 0.96 6.76
CA TYR A 45 -7.59 2.38 6.59
C TYR A 45 -8.37 2.63 5.29
N GLN A 46 -7.87 2.14 4.16
CA GLN A 46 -8.57 2.22 2.88
C GLN A 46 -9.91 1.47 2.94
N HIS A 47 -9.87 0.21 3.40
CA HIS A 47 -11.06 -0.65 3.44
C HIS A 47 -12.20 -0.03 4.24
N TYR A 48 -11.92 0.69 5.32
CA TYR A 48 -12.94 1.41 6.08
C TYR A 48 -13.68 2.44 5.22
N TYR A 49 -12.97 3.24 4.43
CA TYR A 49 -13.64 4.24 3.59
C TYR A 49 -14.35 3.60 2.38
N ASP A 50 -13.80 2.52 1.85
CA ASP A 50 -14.39 1.82 0.71
C ASP A 50 -15.61 0.98 1.12
N ALA A 51 -15.48 0.09 2.10
CA ALA A 51 -16.54 -0.84 2.47
C ALA A 51 -17.54 -0.24 3.47
N VAL A 52 -17.07 0.54 4.45
CA VAL A 52 -17.92 1.03 5.55
C VAL A 52 -18.51 2.41 5.25
N LYS A 53 -17.76 3.29 4.56
CA LYS A 53 -18.24 4.64 4.21
C LYS A 53 -18.85 4.76 2.81
N GLY A 54 -19.00 3.64 2.10
CA GLY A 54 -19.66 3.60 0.79
C GLY A 54 -18.78 4.14 -0.35
N GLY A 55 -17.56 3.60 -0.49
CA GLY A 55 -16.65 3.93 -1.59
C GLY A 55 -15.97 5.28 -1.44
N LYS A 56 -15.92 5.87 -0.23
CA LYS A 56 -15.53 7.27 -0.03
C LYS A 56 -14.04 7.55 -0.05
N TYR A 57 -13.22 6.57 -0.41
CA TYR A 57 -11.78 6.72 -0.28
C TYR A 57 -11.16 7.69 -1.27
N ILE A 58 -11.71 7.83 -2.48
CA ILE A 58 -11.20 8.76 -3.50
C ILE A 58 -11.24 10.21 -2.98
N TRP A 59 -12.37 10.65 -2.42
CA TRP A 59 -12.47 11.98 -1.80
C TRP A 59 -11.55 12.12 -0.59
N LYS A 60 -11.39 11.04 0.19
CA LYS A 60 -10.44 11.05 1.29
C LYS A 60 -9.01 11.23 0.81
N LEU A 61 -8.67 10.64 -0.33
CA LEU A 61 -7.34 10.74 -0.93
C LEU A 61 -7.05 12.16 -1.41
N ASP A 62 -8.03 12.85 -1.99
CA ASP A 62 -7.92 14.28 -2.33
C ASP A 62 -7.67 15.14 -1.07
N GLU A 63 -8.38 14.89 0.04
CA GLU A 63 -8.08 15.56 1.32
C GLU A 63 -6.65 15.29 1.80
N LEU A 64 -6.16 14.07 1.62
CA LEU A 64 -4.80 13.71 2.00
C LEU A 64 -3.77 14.43 1.13
N HIS A 65 -4.01 14.56 -0.17
CA HIS A 65 -3.14 15.34 -1.06
C HIS A 65 -3.11 16.82 -0.70
N ARG A 66 -4.25 17.41 -0.34
CA ARG A 66 -4.31 18.78 0.18
C ARG A 66 -3.49 18.96 1.46
N LYS A 67 -3.40 17.93 2.29
CA LYS A 67 -2.69 17.99 3.59
C LYS A 67 -1.21 17.65 3.52
N TYR A 68 -0.84 16.62 2.75
CA TYR A 68 0.50 16.03 2.73
C TYR A 68 1.29 16.34 1.46
N GLY A 69 0.62 16.87 0.42
CA GLY A 69 1.23 17.25 -0.85
C GLY A 69 0.97 16.26 -1.99
N PRO A 70 1.68 16.39 -3.11
CA PRO A 70 1.39 15.66 -4.35
C PRO A 70 1.67 14.16 -4.27
N VAL A 71 2.49 13.70 -3.33
CA VAL A 71 2.85 12.28 -3.16
C VAL A 71 2.47 11.84 -1.75
N VAL A 72 1.55 10.88 -1.65
CA VAL A 72 1.02 10.42 -0.36
C VAL A 72 1.12 8.92 -0.23
N ARG A 73 1.63 8.45 0.90
CA ARG A 73 1.55 7.03 1.27
C ARG A 73 0.17 6.72 1.83
N PHE A 74 -0.64 6.03 1.04
CA PHE A 74 -2.02 5.71 1.36
C PHE A 74 -2.22 4.25 1.82
N ASN A 75 -1.19 3.40 1.67
CA ASN A 75 -1.18 2.01 2.10
C ASN A 75 0.25 1.58 2.50
N PRO A 76 0.43 0.40 3.14
CA PRO A 76 1.75 -0.01 3.61
C PRO A 76 2.80 -0.09 2.50
N ASN A 77 2.42 -0.58 1.33
CA ASN A 77 3.32 -0.81 0.20
C ASN A 77 2.94 0.01 -1.04
N GLN A 78 2.05 1.01 -0.90
CA GLN A 78 1.53 1.77 -2.04
C GLN A 78 1.51 3.26 -1.75
N VAL A 79 1.72 4.04 -2.81
CA VAL A 79 1.74 5.49 -2.80
C VAL A 79 0.82 6.01 -3.90
N HIS A 80 0.17 7.13 -3.64
CA HIS A 80 -0.66 7.82 -4.61
C HIS A 80 0.05 9.11 -5.00
N ILE A 81 0.08 9.39 -6.30
CA ILE A 81 0.82 10.49 -6.90
C ILE A 81 -0.17 11.32 -7.72
N GLN A 82 -0.35 12.57 -7.32
CA GLN A 82 -1.18 13.57 -7.99
C GLN A 82 -0.28 14.66 -8.59
N ASP A 83 0.66 14.25 -9.44
CA ASP A 83 1.62 15.14 -10.10
C ASP A 83 1.95 14.61 -11.50
N SER A 84 1.70 15.45 -12.52
CA SER A 84 1.93 15.11 -13.92
C SER A 84 3.41 14.93 -14.26
N HIS A 85 4.33 15.52 -13.48
CA HIS A 85 5.77 15.37 -13.68
C HIS A 85 6.21 13.90 -13.58
N TYR A 86 5.55 13.11 -12.74
CA TYR A 86 5.89 11.70 -12.55
C TYR A 86 5.30 10.77 -13.62
N TYR A 87 4.45 11.27 -14.51
CA TYR A 87 3.76 10.43 -15.50
C TYR A 87 4.74 9.60 -16.34
N HIS A 88 5.78 10.22 -16.90
CA HIS A 88 6.81 9.54 -17.71
C HIS A 88 7.80 8.69 -16.88
N HIS A 89 7.81 8.85 -15.56
CA HIS A 89 8.59 8.01 -14.66
C HIS A 89 7.83 6.72 -14.29
N ILE A 90 6.51 6.83 -14.07
CA ILE A 90 5.61 5.73 -13.65
C ILE A 90 5.11 4.93 -14.85
N TYR A 91 4.84 5.57 -15.98
CA TYR A 91 4.39 4.88 -17.20
C TYR A 91 5.58 4.71 -18.16
N ALA A 92 5.91 3.47 -18.49
CA ALA A 92 6.90 3.16 -19.50
C ALA A 92 6.39 3.55 -20.90
N GLY A 93 7.10 4.46 -21.56
CA GLY A 93 6.98 4.66 -23.00
C GLY A 93 8.00 3.82 -23.77
N GLY A 94 7.58 3.14 -24.84
CA GLY A 94 8.47 2.45 -25.77
C GLY A 94 9.21 1.25 -25.16
N ALA A 95 10.55 1.27 -25.19
CA ALA A 95 11.43 0.15 -24.81
C ALA A 95 11.82 0.10 -23.31
N LYS A 96 11.34 1.03 -22.48
CA LYS A 96 11.71 1.12 -21.06
C LYS A 96 11.01 0.02 -20.26
N LYS A 97 11.77 -0.87 -19.63
CA LYS A 97 11.22 -1.91 -18.75
C LYS A 97 11.01 -1.37 -17.34
N GLN A 98 9.82 -1.58 -16.79
CA GLN A 98 9.50 -1.31 -15.39
C GLN A 98 9.31 -2.62 -14.64
N ASP A 99 9.81 -2.67 -13.41
CA ASP A 99 9.61 -3.80 -12.53
C ASP A 99 8.16 -3.81 -12.04
N LYS A 100 7.51 -4.96 -12.22
CA LYS A 100 6.13 -5.18 -11.80
C LYS A 100 6.10 -5.83 -10.41
N ASP A 101 5.06 -5.54 -9.65
CA ASP A 101 4.79 -6.28 -8.41
C ASP A 101 4.58 -7.76 -8.76
N PRO A 102 5.35 -8.70 -8.18
CA PRO A 102 5.13 -10.13 -8.36
C PRO A 102 3.71 -10.60 -8.02
N GLY A 103 3.00 -9.86 -7.16
CA GLY A 103 1.60 -10.11 -6.79
C GLY A 103 0.58 -9.82 -7.90
N PHE A 104 0.99 -9.13 -8.98
CA PHE A 104 0.17 -8.86 -10.16
C PHE A 104 0.80 -9.51 -11.40
N PRO A 105 0.79 -10.86 -11.46
CA PRO A 105 1.37 -11.57 -12.58
C PRO A 105 0.69 -11.15 -13.88
N ALA A 106 1.50 -11.09 -14.94
CA ALA A 106 1.03 -10.79 -16.27
C ALA A 106 -0.01 -11.85 -16.68
N VAL A 107 -1.27 -11.43 -16.88
CA VAL A 107 -2.32 -12.36 -17.32
C VAL A 107 -2.12 -12.60 -18.82
N PRO A 108 -1.85 -13.84 -19.25
CA PRO A 108 -1.80 -14.16 -20.67
C PRO A 108 -3.23 -14.12 -21.21
N LEU A 109 -3.52 -13.14 -22.07
CA LEU A 109 -4.81 -13.05 -22.76
C LEU A 109 -4.78 -13.82 -24.07
N PHE A 110 -3.65 -13.77 -24.79
CA PHE A 110 -3.39 -14.51 -26.01
C PHE A 110 -1.93 -14.98 -26.05
N PRO A 111 -1.58 -15.99 -26.87
CA PRO A 111 -0.20 -16.39 -27.06
C PRO A 111 0.67 -15.18 -27.43
N GLY A 112 1.65 -14.85 -26.59
CA GLY A 112 2.56 -13.71 -26.80
C GLY A 112 2.03 -12.33 -26.39
N VAL A 113 0.78 -12.21 -25.91
CA VAL A 113 0.20 -10.93 -25.46
C VAL A 113 -0.20 -11.02 -23.99
N THR A 114 0.45 -10.21 -23.17
CA THR A 114 0.11 -10.05 -21.76
C THR A 114 -0.32 -8.62 -21.49
N VAL A 115 -1.49 -8.44 -20.89
CA VAL A 115 -1.94 -7.15 -20.37
C VAL A 115 -1.94 -7.25 -18.86
N THR A 116 -1.35 -6.27 -18.20
CA THR A 116 -1.43 -6.13 -16.75
C THR A 116 -1.30 -4.66 -16.41
N THR A 117 -2.04 -4.23 -15.40
CA THR A 117 -1.97 -2.88 -14.85
C THR A 117 -0.67 -2.75 -14.06
N ILE A 118 0.09 -1.70 -14.34
CA ILE A 118 1.31 -1.30 -13.62
C ILE A 118 1.00 -0.67 -12.28
#